data_AF-A0A1V6FY95-F1
#
_entry.id   AF-A0A1V6FY95-F1
#
_cell.length_a   1.000
_cell.length_b   1.000
_cell.length_c   1.000
_cell.angle_alpha   90.00
_cell.angle_beta   90.00
_cell.angle_gamma   90.00
#
_symmetry.space_group_name_H-M   'P 1'
#
loop_
_entity.id
_entity.type
_entity.pdbx_description
1 polymer ?
#
loop_
_entity_poly.entity_id
_entity_poly.type
_entity_poly.pdbx_seq_one_letter_code
_entity_poly.pdbx_strand_id
1 'polypeptide(L)'
;MIPLGIVMGFMGWAGIPLDFGTVLCGSLIIGLGVDAAIHFMAYYRRLYESGLGVRECLEGTTSHVGRAVITANGTTLLGFLVLIFSQTTELRNFAIINAMAITMVTGSVLSVLPAMATLVHLEDRAWKIELDVAEHHIVEEIARRDE
;
A
#
# COMPACT_ATOMS: atom_id res chain seq x y z
N MET A 1 7.19 -2.62 -5.04
CA MET A 1 8.40 -3.07 -5.78
C MET A 1 9.71 -2.59 -5.17
N ILE A 2 9.74 -1.42 -4.51
CA ILE A 2 10.87 -0.95 -3.69
C ILE A 2 11.46 -2.03 -2.73
N PRO A 3 10.67 -2.78 -1.94
CA PRO A 3 11.21 -3.79 -1.02
C PRO A 3 11.89 -4.97 -1.73
N LEU A 4 11.43 -5.38 -2.91
CA LEU A 4 12.07 -6.45 -3.69
C LEU A 4 13.48 -6.06 -4.11
N GLY A 5 13.64 -4.81 -4.60
CA GLY A 5 14.94 -4.27 -4.97
C GLY A 5 15.90 -4.16 -3.79
N ILE A 6 15.38 -3.78 -2.61
CA ILE A 6 16.19 -3.70 -1.38
C ILE A 6 16.66 -5.10 -0.94
N VAL A 7 15.76 -6.09 -0.91
CA VAL A 7 16.11 -7.47 -0.51
C VAL A 7 17.09 -8.09 -1.49
N MET A 8 16.83 -8.03 -2.81
CA MET A 8 17.74 -8.58 -3.82
C MET A 8 19.09 -7.85 -3.84
N GLY A 9 19.08 -6.52 -3.68
CA GLY A 9 20.30 -5.72 -3.60
C GLY A 9 21.14 -6.04 -2.36
N PHE A 10 20.50 -6.22 -1.21
CA PHE A 10 21.17 -6.66 0.02
C PHE A 10 21.76 -8.07 -0.12
N MET A 11 21.01 -9.00 -0.72
CA MET A 11 21.49 -10.37 -0.97
C MET A 11 22.70 -10.40 -1.90
N GLY A 12 22.68 -9.60 -2.97
CA GLY A 12 23.82 -9.44 -3.88
C GLY A 12 25.05 -8.85 -3.18
N TRP A 13 24.86 -7.87 -2.29
CA TRP A 13 25.95 -7.29 -1.50
C TRP A 13 26.50 -8.26 -0.43
N ALA A 14 25.62 -9.03 0.21
CA ALA A 14 25.97 -10.01 1.23
C ALA A 14 26.54 -11.33 0.66
N GLY A 15 26.59 -11.49 -0.67
CA GLY A 15 27.09 -12.70 -1.33
C GLY A 15 26.22 -13.93 -1.11
N ILE A 16 24.95 -13.75 -0.75
CA ILE A 16 24.02 -14.87 -0.52
C ILE A 16 23.68 -15.48 -1.90
N PRO A 17 23.96 -16.77 -2.14
CA PRO A 17 23.70 -17.39 -3.43
C PRO A 17 22.20 -17.41 -3.73
N LEU A 18 21.86 -17.12 -4.99
CA LEU A 18 20.49 -17.30 -5.50
C LEU A 18 20.19 -18.80 -5.60
N ASP A 19 19.44 -19.30 -4.63
CA ASP A 19 18.90 -20.66 -4.62
C ASP A 19 17.38 -20.67 -4.85
N PHE A 20 16.79 -21.87 -4.88
CA PHE A 20 15.33 -22.04 -5.01
C PHE A 20 14.52 -21.27 -3.96
N GLY A 21 14.98 -21.21 -2.70
CA GLY A 21 14.35 -20.44 -1.64
C GLY A 21 14.35 -18.94 -1.91
N THR A 22 15.40 -18.40 -2.50
CA THR A 22 15.48 -16.96 -2.85
C THR A 22 14.52 -16.59 -3.98
N VAL A 23 14.36 -17.48 -4.97
CA VAL A 23 13.39 -17.31 -6.07
C VAL A 23 11.96 -17.36 -5.54
N LEU A 24 11.67 -18.31 -4.64
CA LEU A 24 10.38 -18.39 -3.95
C LEU A 24 10.09 -17.13 -3.13
N CYS A 25 11.09 -16.58 -2.45
CA CYS A 25 10.94 -15.31 -1.73
C CYS A 25 10.56 -14.16 -2.65
N GLY A 26 11.20 -14.05 -3.83
CA GLY A 26 10.84 -13.06 -4.83
C GLY A 26 9.37 -13.18 -5.28
N SER A 27 8.90 -14.40 -5.55
CA SER A 27 7.51 -14.65 -5.91
C SER A 27 6.52 -14.25 -4.80
N LEU A 28 6.87 -14.50 -3.53
CA LEU A 28 6.09 -14.11 -2.37
C LEU A 28 5.99 -12.59 -2.24
N ILE A 29 7.11 -11.88 -2.35
CA ILE A 29 7.14 -10.41 -2.28
C ILE A 29 6.26 -9.78 -3.35
N ILE A 30 6.31 -10.31 -4.58
CA ILE A 30 5.45 -9.84 -5.67
C ILE A 30 3.99 -10.14 -5.36
N GLY A 31 3.68 -11.37 -4.94
CA GLY A 31 2.32 -11.79 -4.59
C GLY A 31 1.69 -10.91 -3.52
N LEU A 32 2.40 -10.66 -2.42
CA LEU A 32 1.92 -9.81 -1.31
C LEU A 32 1.73 -8.34 -1.74
N GLY A 33 2.59 -7.83 -2.64
CA GLY A 33 2.44 -6.50 -3.20
C GLY A 33 1.22 -6.37 -4.11
N VAL A 34 0.98 -7.37 -4.96
CA VAL A 34 -0.17 -7.41 -5.88
C VAL A 34 -1.47 -7.63 -5.11
N ASP A 35 -1.49 -8.49 -4.10
CA ASP A 35 -2.66 -8.74 -3.25
C ASP A 35 -3.16 -7.46 -2.58
N ALA A 36 -2.25 -6.68 -1.98
CA ALA A 36 -2.59 -5.40 -1.39
C ALA A 36 -3.22 -4.41 -2.40
N ALA A 37 -2.71 -4.38 -3.64
CA ALA A 37 -3.25 -3.53 -4.70
C ALA A 37 -4.64 -3.99 -5.16
N ILE A 38 -4.84 -5.30 -5.31
CA ILE A 38 -6.15 -5.89 -5.66
C ILE A 38 -7.16 -5.58 -4.55
N HIS A 39 -6.78 -5.79 -3.30
CA HIS A 39 -7.66 -5.55 -2.15
C HIS A 39 -8.04 -4.07 -2.04
N PHE A 40 -7.08 -3.17 -2.29
CA PHE A 40 -7.33 -1.73 -2.37
C PHE A 40 -8.32 -1.38 -3.49
N MET A 41 -8.06 -1.86 -4.71
CA MET A 41 -8.90 -1.54 -5.87
C MET A 41 -10.32 -2.11 -5.72
N ALA A 42 -10.45 -3.34 -5.22
CA ALA A 42 -11.74 -3.98 -5.02
C ALA A 42 -12.59 -3.23 -3.99
N TYR A 43 -11.99 -2.82 -2.87
CA TYR A 43 -12.70 -2.11 -1.81
C TYR A 43 -13.02 -0.66 -2.22
N TYR A 44 -12.08 0.02 -2.90
CA TYR A 44 -12.33 1.36 -3.47
C TYR A 44 -13.50 1.34 -4.44
N ARG A 45 -13.50 0.40 -5.39
CA ARG A 45 -14.58 0.27 -6.37
C ARG A 45 -15.92 0.00 -5.70
N ARG A 46 -15.94 -0.81 -4.63
CA ARG A 46 -17.15 -1.08 -3.85
C ARG A 46 -17.70 0.18 -3.17
N LEU A 47 -16.84 1.02 -2.58
CA LEU A 47 -17.27 2.28 -1.97
C LEU A 47 -17.73 3.27 -3.05
N TYR A 48 -17.05 3.33 -4.18
CA TYR A 48 -17.42 4.20 -5.30
C TYR A 48 -18.79 3.82 -5.89
N GLU A 49 -19.05 2.52 -6.08
CA GLU A 49 -20.35 2.01 -6.55
C GLU A 49 -21.49 2.24 -5.54
N SER A 50 -21.17 2.49 -4.26
CA SER A 50 -22.17 2.85 -3.24
C SER A 50 -22.56 4.33 -3.24
N GLY A 51 -22.00 5.14 -4.15
CA GLY A 51 -22.32 6.55 -4.33
C GLY A 51 -21.57 7.51 -3.39
N LEU A 52 -20.54 7.03 -2.69
CA LEU A 52 -19.66 7.86 -1.87
C LEU A 52 -18.78 8.75 -2.74
N GLY A 53 -18.42 9.93 -2.21
CA GLY A 53 -17.45 10.80 -2.88
C GLY A 53 -16.08 10.10 -3.02
N VAL A 54 -15.32 10.44 -4.05
CA VAL A 54 -14.00 9.85 -4.34
C VAL A 54 -13.09 9.88 -3.10
N ARG A 55 -13.11 10.98 -2.34
CA ARG A 55 -12.34 11.12 -1.11
C ARG A 55 -12.78 10.18 0.00
N GLU A 56 -14.09 10.09 0.26
CA GLU A 56 -14.62 9.17 1.29
C GLU A 56 -14.34 7.71 0.92
N CYS A 57 -14.41 7.39 -0.38
CA CYS A 57 -14.02 6.08 -0.89
C CYS A 57 -12.56 5.76 -0.58
N LEU A 58 -11.65 6.71 -0.81
CA LEU A 58 -10.21 6.51 -0.61
C LEU A 58 -9.82 6.49 0.86
N GLU A 59 -10.37 7.37 1.70
CA GLU A 59 -10.14 7.36 3.15
C GLU A 59 -10.67 6.05 3.78
N GLY A 60 -11.89 5.65 3.43
CA GLY A 60 -12.50 4.40 3.89
C GLY A 60 -11.71 3.16 3.44
N THR A 61 -11.28 3.13 2.18
CA THR A 61 -10.43 2.07 1.63
C THR A 61 -9.09 2.00 2.35
N THR A 62 -8.41 3.13 2.54
CA THR A 62 -7.09 3.17 3.18
C THR A 62 -7.15 2.63 4.61
N SER A 63 -8.15 3.04 5.39
CA SER A 63 -8.33 2.58 6.77
C SER A 63 -8.66 1.08 6.86
N HIS A 64 -9.54 0.60 5.98
CA HIS A 64 -9.96 -0.80 5.98
C HIS A 64 -8.86 -1.73 5.46
N VAL A 65 -8.31 -1.42 4.29
CA VAL A 65 -7.29 -2.23 3.62
C VAL A 65 -5.99 -2.23 4.39
N GLY A 66 -5.61 -1.10 5.02
CA GLY A 66 -4.43 -1.06 5.90
C GLY A 66 -4.52 -2.07 7.04
N ARG A 67 -5.66 -2.17 7.71
CA ARG A 67 -5.89 -3.18 8.76
C ARG A 67 -5.87 -4.61 8.19
N ALA A 68 -6.54 -4.83 7.06
CA ALA A 68 -6.60 -6.14 6.42
C ALA A 68 -5.22 -6.67 6.01
N VAL A 69 -4.36 -5.80 5.46
CA VAL A 69 -3.00 -6.15 5.06
C VAL A 69 -2.15 -6.52 6.29
N ILE A 70 -2.27 -5.78 7.40
CA ILE A 70 -1.52 -6.09 8.64
C ILE A 70 -1.89 -7.48 9.16
N THR A 71 -3.18 -7.82 9.21
CA THR A 71 -3.62 -9.15 9.69
C THR A 71 -3.21 -10.27 8.74
N ALA A 72 -3.35 -10.09 7.42
CA ALA A 72 -2.97 -11.09 6.43
C ALA A 72 -1.45 -11.34 6.42
N ASN A 73 -0.64 -10.28 6.36
CA ASN A 73 0.81 -10.41 6.37
C ASN A 73 1.33 -10.85 7.74
N GLY A 74 0.66 -10.46 8.83
CA GLY A 74 0.99 -10.89 10.19
C GLY A 74 0.82 -12.39 10.39
N THR A 75 -0.27 -12.98 9.90
CA THR A 75 -0.46 -14.44 9.94
C THR A 75 0.57 -15.18 9.07
N THR A 76 0.88 -14.63 7.90
CA THR A 76 1.94 -15.18 7.02
C THR A 76 3.31 -15.14 7.70
N LEU A 77 3.66 -14.01 8.33
CA LEU A 77 4.89 -13.86 9.11
C LEU A 77 4.99 -14.88 10.23
N LEU A 78 3.90 -15.07 11.00
CA LEU A 78 3.84 -16.09 12.05
C LEU A 78 4.05 -17.50 11.49
N GLY A 79 3.48 -17.81 10.33
CA GLY A 79 3.74 -19.07 9.62
C GLY A 79 5.23 -19.29 9.35
N PHE A 80 5.92 -18.27 8.81
CA PHE A 80 7.37 -18.32 8.60
C PHE A 80 8.17 -18.39 9.89
N LEU A 81 7.75 -17.74 10.98
CA LEU A 81 8.41 -17.83 12.27
C LEU A 81 8.42 -19.27 12.82
N VAL A 82 7.36 -20.04 12.59
CA VAL A 82 7.33 -21.47 12.99
C VAL A 82 8.37 -22.28 12.21
N LEU A 83 8.62 -21.97 10.93
CA LEU A 83 9.62 -22.65 10.09
C LEU A 83 11.06 -22.46 10.59
N ILE A 84 11.35 -21.45 11.42
CA ILE A 84 12.68 -21.24 12.02
C ILE A 84 13.08 -22.39 12.94
N PHE A 85 12.11 -23.07 13.56
CA PHE A 85 12.34 -24.24 14.42
C PHE A 85 12.67 -25.53 13.63
N SER A 86 12.72 -25.46 12.30
CA SER A 86 13.11 -26.60 11.47
C SER A 86 14.51 -27.11 11.80
N GLN A 87 14.71 -28.42 11.68
CA GLN A 87 16.02 -29.06 11.85
C GLN A 87 16.95 -28.81 10.64
N THR A 88 16.38 -28.56 9.46
CA THR A 88 17.13 -28.26 8.24
C THR A 88 17.56 -26.79 8.18
N THR A 89 18.85 -26.56 7.91
CA THR A 89 19.44 -25.21 7.84
C THR A 89 18.89 -24.41 6.67
N GLU A 90 18.56 -25.07 5.56
CA GLU A 90 18.01 -24.46 4.36
C GLU A 90 16.63 -23.84 4.64
N LEU A 91 15.74 -24.59 5.31
CA LEU A 91 14.41 -24.09 5.69
C LEU A 91 14.50 -22.94 6.69
N ARG A 92 15.44 -23.00 7.65
CA ARG A 92 15.63 -21.93 8.63
C ARG A 92 16.11 -20.64 7.98
N ASN A 93 17.11 -20.70 7.09
CA ASN A 93 17.60 -19.52 6.37
C ASN A 93 16.51 -18.94 5.46
N PHE A 94 15.79 -19.80 4.75
CA PHE A 94 14.64 -19.41 3.93
C PHE A 94 13.56 -18.70 4.77
N ALA A 95 13.23 -19.23 5.94
CA ALA A 95 12.24 -18.64 6.83
C ALA A 95 12.65 -17.25 7.33
N ILE A 96 13.93 -17.07 7.70
CA ILE A 96 14.47 -15.79 8.16
C ILE A 96 14.40 -14.73 7.05
N ILE A 97 14.83 -15.08 5.83
CA ILE A 97 14.82 -14.15 4.69
C ILE A 97 13.39 -13.74 4.36
N ASN A 98 12.45 -14.69 4.32
CA ASN A 98 11.04 -14.39 4.04
C ASN A 98 10.39 -13.58 5.15
N ALA A 99 10.70 -13.86 6.42
CA ALA A 99 10.20 -13.07 7.54
C ALA A 99 10.62 -11.59 7.41
N MET A 100 11.90 -11.34 7.12
CA MET A 100 12.41 -9.98 6.87
C MET A 100 11.72 -9.32 5.67
N ALA A 101 11.58 -10.07 4.57
CA ALA A 101 10.94 -9.60 3.35
C ALA A 101 9.47 -9.21 3.59
N ILE A 102 8.70 -10.03 4.29
CA ILE A 102 7.29 -9.77 4.63
C ILE A 102 7.17 -8.52 5.49
N THR A 103 8.05 -8.34 6.48
CA THR A 103 8.05 -7.13 7.32
C THR A 103 8.33 -5.89 6.47
N MET A 104 9.33 -5.93 5.59
CA MET A 104 9.65 -4.83 4.67
C MET A 104 8.51 -4.52 3.69
N VAL A 105 7.87 -5.55 3.13
CA VAL A 105 6.72 -5.39 2.23
C VAL A 105 5.56 -4.75 2.96
N THR A 106 5.26 -5.23 4.17
CA THR A 106 4.14 -4.73 4.98
C THR A 106 4.36 -3.27 5.32
N GLY A 107 5.56 -2.90 5.78
CA GLY A 107 5.91 -1.49 6.03
C GLY A 107 5.83 -0.62 4.77
N SER A 108 6.26 -1.14 3.62
CA SER A 108 6.18 -0.42 2.35
C SER A 108 4.72 -0.17 1.92
N VAL A 109 3.87 -1.19 1.98
CA VAL A 109 2.44 -1.07 1.64
C VAL A 109 1.76 -0.11 2.60
N LEU A 110 2.04 -0.23 3.90
CA LEU A 110 1.46 0.64 4.92
C LEU A 110 1.93 2.09 4.82
N SER A 111 3.09 2.35 4.19
CA SER A 111 3.57 3.71 3.91
C SER A 111 2.98 4.30 2.62
N VAL A 112 2.68 3.45 1.64
CA VAL A 112 2.05 3.88 0.36
C VAL A 112 0.57 4.21 0.57
N LEU A 113 -0.13 3.49 1.44
CA LEU A 113 -1.53 3.73 1.78
C LEU A 113 -1.82 5.18 2.26
N PRO A 114 -1.12 5.75 3.26
CA PRO A 114 -1.32 7.13 3.69
C PRO A 114 -0.85 8.14 2.63
N ALA A 115 0.16 7.80 1.81
CA ALA A 115 0.58 8.66 0.70
C ALA A 115 -0.53 8.80 -0.37
N MET A 116 -1.27 7.72 -0.64
CA MET A 116 -2.46 7.79 -1.49
C MET A 116 -3.55 8.65 -0.85
N ALA A 117 -3.79 8.51 0.45
CA ALA A 117 -4.78 9.32 1.16
C ALA A 117 -4.42 10.82 1.20
N THR A 118 -3.15 11.17 1.38
CA THR A 118 -2.71 12.58 1.46
C THR A 118 -2.72 13.28 0.11
N LEU A 119 -2.32 12.62 -0.98
CA LEU A 119 -2.38 13.19 -2.33
C LEU A 119 -3.80 13.59 -2.71
N VAL A 120 -4.79 12.76 -2.36
CA VAL A 120 -6.20 13.03 -2.60
C VAL A 120 -6.69 14.23 -1.77
N HIS A 121 -6.24 14.34 -0.52
CA HIS A 121 -6.60 15.46 0.36
C HIS A 121 -6.11 16.82 -0.17
N LEU A 122 -5.02 16.83 -0.95
CA LEU A 122 -4.49 18.02 -1.60
C LEU A 122 -5.31 18.41 -2.84
N GLU A 123 -5.73 17.42 -3.63
CA GLU A 123 -6.56 17.64 -4.83
C GLU A 123 -7.96 18.15 -4.45
N ASP A 124 -8.53 17.62 -3.37
CA ASP A 124 -9.84 18.01 -2.85
C ASP A 124 -9.82 19.42 -2.20
N ARG A 125 -8.68 19.83 -1.64
CA ARG A 125 -8.45 21.22 -1.22
C ARG A 125 -8.34 22.17 -2.41
N ALA A 126 -7.66 21.76 -3.48
CA ALA A 126 -7.51 22.59 -4.68
C ALA A 126 -8.86 22.86 -5.35
N TRP A 127 -9.68 21.83 -5.54
CA TRP A 127 -11.01 21.95 -6.14
C TRP A 127 -11.96 22.83 -5.31
N LYS A 128 -11.95 22.69 -3.98
CA LYS A 128 -12.76 23.55 -3.10
C LYS A 128 -12.33 25.01 -3.18
N ILE A 129 -11.03 25.29 -3.24
CA ILE A 129 -10.53 26.66 -3.39
C ILE A 129 -10.93 27.24 -4.75
N GLU A 130 -10.88 26.46 -5.82
CA GLU A 130 -11.33 26.92 -7.16
C GLU A 130 -12.82 27.23 -7.21
N LEU A 131 -13.66 26.40 -6.57
CA LEU A 131 -15.10 26.66 -6.48
C LEU A 131 -15.42 27.90 -5.63
N ASP A 132 -14.75 28.07 -4.49
CA ASP A 132 -14.95 29.22 -3.60
C ASP A 132 -14.51 30.53 -4.31
N VAL A 133 -13.40 30.48 -5.06
CA VAL A 133 -12.92 31.62 -5.87
C VAL A 133 -13.85 31.91 -7.05
N ALA A 134 -14.37 30.88 -7.73
CA ALA A 134 -15.30 31.04 -8.84
C ALA A 134 -16.65 31.62 -8.36
N GLU A 135 -17.14 31.17 -7.22
CA GLU A 135 -18.39 31.66 -6.62
C GLU A 135 -18.27 33.14 -6.22
N HIS A 136 -17.14 33.53 -5.62
CA HIS A 136 -16.85 34.93 -5.30
C HIS A 136 -16.75 35.84 -6.55
N HIS A 137 -16.13 35.37 -7.64
CA HIS A 137 -16.04 36.15 -8.89
C HIS A 137 -17.40 36.36 -9.56
N ILE A 138 -18.24 35.32 -9.60
CA ILE A 138 -19.57 35.40 -10.21
C ILE A 138 -20.48 36.37 -9.44
N VAL A 139 -20.39 36.40 -8.10
CA VAL A 139 -21.17 37.32 -7.27
C VAL A 139 -20.75 38.78 -7.49
N GLU A 140 -19.45 39.07 -7.61
CA GLU A 140 -18.97 40.43 -7.92
C GLU A 140 -19.37 40.90 -9.32
N GLU A 141 -19.37 39.99 -10.31
CA GLU A 141 -19.71 40.31 -11.69
C GLU A 141 -21.22 40.55 -11.88
N ILE A 142 -22.06 39.85 -11.11
CA ILE A 142 -23.52 40.10 -11.06
C ILE A 142 -23.80 41.44 -10.36
N ALA A 143 -23.12 41.74 -9.24
CA ALA A 143 -23.30 42.99 -8.51
C ALA A 143 -22.93 44.24 -9.35
N ARG A 144 -21.97 44.12 -10.26
CA ARG A 144 -21.53 45.20 -11.15
C ARG A 144 -22.42 45.39 -12.40
N ARG A 145 -23.35 44.46 -12.65
CA ARG A 145 -24.24 44.47 -13.82
C ARG A 145 -25.64 45.04 -13.51
N ASP A 146 -25.94 45.22 -12.23
CA ASP A 146 -27.18 45.81 -11.71
C ASP A 146 -27.05 47.32 -11.38
N GLU A 147 -25.88 47.94 -11.62
CA GLU A 147 -25.62 49.39 -11.57
C GLU A 147 -25.60 50.04 -12.96
#